data_AF-A0A3L9HIL1-F1
#
_entry.id   AF-A0A3L9HIL1-F1
#
_cell.length_a   1.000
_cell.length_b   1.000
_cell.length_c   1.000
_cell.angle_alpha   90.00
_cell.angle_beta   90.00
_cell.angle_gamma   90.00
#
_symmetry.space_group_name_H-M   'P 1'
#
loop_
_entity.id
_entity.type
_entity.pdbx_description
1 polymer ?
#
loop_
_entity_poly.entity_id
_entity_poly.type
_entity_poly.pdbx_seq_one_letter_code
_entity_poly.pdbx_strand_id
1 'polypeptide(L)'
;GAIAALLLAGHTLNEPWFFLLSMSAWLGFCTWACAHFTNNVAYAFQLAGYTAAIIAFPMVNITEASQLWDIAQARVCEVIVGILCGGMMMMILPSSSDATALLTALKNMHARLLEHASLLWQPETNDAIRAAHEGVIGQILTMNLLRIQAFWSHYRFRQQNARLNALLHQQLRMTSVISSLRRMLLNWPSPPGATREILEQLLTALASSQTDAYTVARIIAPLRPTNVADYRHVAFWQRLRYFCRLYLQSSQELHRLQSGVDDHARLARTSALARHTDNAEAMWSGLRTFCTLMMIGAWSIASQWDAGANALTLAAISCVLYSAVAAPFKSLSL
;
A
#
# COMPACT_ATOMS: atom_id res chain seq x y z
N GLY A 1 -24.57 0.33 1.05
CA GLY A 1 -24.70 -1.04 1.57
C GLY A 1 -26.15 -1.33 1.89
N ALA A 2 -26.55 -1.16 3.16
CA ALA A 2 -27.90 -1.50 3.63
C ALA A 2 -29.04 -0.85 2.85
N ILE A 3 -28.94 0.45 2.53
CA ILE A 3 -29.95 1.14 1.69
C ILE A 3 -30.07 0.50 0.31
N ALA A 4 -28.94 0.15 -0.32
CA ALA A 4 -28.95 -0.53 -1.62
C ALA A 4 -29.57 -1.93 -1.50
N ALA A 5 -29.25 -2.69 -0.46
CA ALA A 5 -29.87 -3.99 -0.20
C ALA A 5 -31.40 -3.88 -0.01
N LEU A 6 -31.87 -2.87 0.73
CA LEU A 6 -33.30 -2.63 0.95
C LEU A 6 -34.02 -2.19 -0.33
N LEU A 7 -33.42 -1.29 -1.13
CA LEU A 7 -34.00 -0.87 -2.40
C LEU A 7 -34.07 -2.03 -3.41
N LEU A 8 -32.99 -2.81 -3.50
CA LEU A 8 -32.93 -3.97 -4.38
C LEU A 8 -33.91 -5.04 -3.92
N ALA A 9 -33.89 -5.44 -2.65
CA ALA A 9 -34.85 -6.41 -2.13
C ALA A 9 -36.29 -5.91 -2.30
N GLY A 10 -36.60 -4.69 -1.88
CA GLY A 10 -37.95 -4.14 -1.96
C GLY A 10 -38.55 -4.09 -3.37
N HIS A 11 -37.74 -3.85 -4.41
CA HIS A 11 -38.23 -3.80 -5.80
C HIS A 11 -38.14 -5.13 -6.56
N THR A 12 -37.23 -6.03 -6.18
CA THR A 12 -36.86 -7.18 -7.03
C THR A 12 -37.18 -8.55 -6.43
N LEU A 13 -37.69 -8.62 -5.20
CA LEU A 13 -38.06 -9.88 -4.52
C LEU A 13 -39.11 -10.72 -5.28
N ASN A 14 -39.94 -10.09 -6.11
CA ASN A 14 -40.97 -10.80 -6.89
C ASN A 14 -40.39 -11.66 -8.03
N GLU A 15 -39.17 -11.36 -8.51
CA GLU A 15 -38.53 -12.14 -9.58
C GLU A 15 -37.08 -12.48 -9.22
N PRO A 16 -36.77 -13.75 -8.89
CA PRO A 16 -35.44 -14.18 -8.44
C PRO A 16 -34.30 -13.84 -9.42
N TRP A 17 -34.58 -13.90 -10.72
CA TRP A 17 -33.61 -13.57 -11.76
C TRP A 17 -33.24 -12.09 -11.77
N PHE A 18 -34.23 -11.20 -11.62
CA PHE A 18 -34.01 -9.77 -11.58
C PHE A 18 -33.27 -9.34 -10.29
N PHE A 19 -33.62 -9.97 -9.16
CA PHE A 19 -32.88 -9.80 -7.91
C PHE A 19 -31.40 -10.20 -8.06
N LEU A 20 -31.14 -11.39 -8.62
CA LEU A 20 -29.78 -11.88 -8.83
C LEU A 20 -28.96 -10.96 -9.74
N LEU A 21 -29.55 -10.51 -10.84
CA LEU A 21 -28.88 -9.62 -11.80
C LEU A 21 -28.53 -8.28 -11.14
N SER A 22 -29.49 -7.67 -10.45
CA SER A 22 -29.30 -6.36 -9.82
C SER A 22 -28.29 -6.42 -8.67
N MET A 23 -28.32 -7.49 -7.87
CA MET A 23 -27.37 -7.70 -6.79
C MET A 23 -25.95 -8.00 -7.30
N SER A 24 -25.83 -8.81 -8.36
CA SER A 24 -24.55 -9.10 -9.01
C SER A 24 -23.96 -7.83 -9.63
N ALA A 25 -24.79 -6.97 -10.22
CA ALA A 25 -24.36 -5.68 -10.77
C ALA A 25 -23.88 -4.72 -9.67
N TRP A 26 -24.61 -4.62 -8.56
CA TRP A 26 -24.18 -3.82 -7.40
C TRP A 26 -22.85 -4.30 -6.82
N LEU A 27 -22.70 -5.61 -6.64
CA LEU A 27 -21.47 -6.22 -6.12
C LEU A 27 -20.30 -6.06 -7.10
N GLY A 28 -20.53 -6.26 -8.40
CA GLY A 28 -19.53 -6.00 -9.46
C GLY A 28 -19.10 -4.54 -9.54
N PHE A 29 -20.03 -3.60 -9.35
CA PHE A 29 -19.71 -2.17 -9.25
C PHE A 29 -18.89 -1.86 -8.00
N CYS A 30 -19.26 -2.44 -6.85
CA CYS A 30 -18.52 -2.26 -5.60
C CYS A 30 -17.09 -2.83 -5.69
N THR A 31 -16.88 -3.98 -6.36
CA THR A 31 -15.54 -4.54 -6.57
C THR A 31 -14.73 -3.76 -7.60
N TRP A 32 -15.36 -3.27 -8.66
CA TRP A 32 -14.72 -2.32 -9.59
C TRP A 32 -14.27 -1.04 -8.87
N ALA A 33 -15.14 -0.42 -8.09
CA ALA A 33 -14.81 0.79 -7.33
C ALA A 33 -13.73 0.54 -6.27
N CYS A 34 -13.76 -0.63 -5.62
CA CYS A 34 -12.70 -1.06 -4.70
C CYS A 34 -11.35 -1.22 -5.39
N ALA A 35 -11.31 -1.78 -6.60
CA ALA A 35 -10.06 -1.90 -7.36
C ALA A 35 -9.58 -0.56 -7.92
N HIS A 36 -10.50 0.36 -8.24
CA HIS A 36 -10.16 1.68 -8.76
C HIS A 36 -9.59 2.63 -7.71
N PHE A 37 -10.08 2.57 -6.47
CA PHE A 37 -9.57 3.39 -5.37
C PHE A 37 -8.59 2.58 -4.51
N THR A 38 -7.37 3.06 -4.26
CA THR A 38 -6.36 2.36 -3.42
C THR A 38 -6.28 2.90 -1.98
N ASN A 39 -7.22 3.76 -1.59
CA ASN A 39 -7.26 4.45 -0.29
C ASN A 39 -8.37 3.88 0.62
N ASN A 40 -8.63 4.51 1.77
CA ASN A 40 -9.75 4.18 2.67
C ASN A 40 -11.13 4.12 1.97
N VAL A 41 -11.25 4.75 0.80
CA VAL A 41 -12.43 4.68 -0.07
C VAL A 41 -12.66 3.26 -0.60
N ALA A 42 -11.60 2.52 -0.93
CA ALA A 42 -11.68 1.12 -1.35
C ALA A 42 -12.35 0.27 -0.28
N TYR A 43 -11.90 0.45 0.96
CA TYR A 43 -12.44 -0.24 2.12
C TYR A 43 -13.92 0.11 2.34
N ALA A 44 -14.31 1.39 2.16
CA ALA A 44 -15.72 1.78 2.27
C ALA A 44 -16.62 1.11 1.21
N PHE A 45 -16.14 0.96 -0.03
CA PHE A 45 -16.87 0.24 -1.08
C PHE A 45 -16.92 -1.27 -0.84
N GLN A 46 -15.83 -1.85 -0.35
CA GLN A 46 -15.78 -3.23 0.12
C GLN A 46 -16.80 -3.46 1.26
N LEU A 47 -16.87 -2.52 2.21
CA LEU A 47 -17.84 -2.47 3.30
C LEU A 47 -19.28 -2.48 2.80
N ALA A 48 -19.55 -1.60 1.83
CA ALA A 48 -20.86 -1.48 1.22
C ALA A 48 -21.29 -2.75 0.48
N GLY A 49 -20.35 -3.43 -0.20
CA GLY A 49 -20.60 -4.67 -0.93
C GLY A 49 -20.91 -5.85 -0.01
N TYR A 50 -20.02 -6.16 0.94
CA TYR A 50 -20.25 -7.32 1.83
C TYR A 50 -21.50 -7.12 2.69
N THR A 51 -21.75 -5.90 3.18
CA THR A 51 -22.92 -5.61 4.01
C THR A 51 -24.19 -5.81 3.20
N ALA A 52 -24.19 -5.41 1.93
CA ALA A 52 -25.32 -5.64 1.05
C ALA A 52 -25.54 -7.15 0.83
N ALA A 53 -24.48 -7.96 0.65
CA ALA A 53 -24.59 -9.41 0.47
C ALA A 53 -25.15 -10.11 1.72
N ILE A 54 -24.64 -9.77 2.91
CA ILE A 54 -25.08 -10.35 4.19
C ILE A 54 -26.55 -10.02 4.46
N ILE A 55 -27.00 -8.82 4.09
CA ILE A 55 -28.40 -8.41 4.28
C ILE A 55 -29.30 -9.00 3.19
N ALA A 56 -28.92 -8.95 1.91
CA ALA A 56 -29.85 -9.22 0.81
C ALA A 56 -30.11 -10.72 0.57
N PHE A 57 -29.07 -11.57 0.58
CA PHE A 57 -29.23 -12.97 0.18
C PHE A 57 -30.04 -13.84 1.17
N PRO A 58 -29.90 -13.71 2.51
CA PRO A 58 -30.77 -14.45 3.44
C PRO A 58 -32.24 -14.06 3.35
N MET A 59 -32.54 -12.89 2.77
CA MET A 59 -33.90 -12.32 2.72
C MET A 59 -34.67 -12.73 1.48
N VAL A 60 -34.05 -13.46 0.55
CA VAL A 60 -34.69 -13.93 -0.70
C VAL A 60 -35.92 -14.80 -0.43
N ASN A 61 -35.97 -15.48 0.72
CA ASN A 61 -37.09 -16.33 1.12
C ASN A 61 -38.14 -15.60 1.97
N ILE A 62 -37.96 -14.32 2.28
CA ILE A 62 -38.87 -13.53 3.13
C ILE A 62 -39.64 -12.55 2.25
N THR A 63 -40.96 -12.76 2.15
CA THR A 63 -41.84 -11.94 1.31
C THR A 63 -42.48 -10.76 2.05
N GLU A 64 -42.40 -10.72 3.38
CA GLU A 64 -43.03 -9.68 4.20
C GLU A 64 -42.09 -8.47 4.40
N ALA A 65 -42.52 -7.29 3.94
CA ALA A 65 -41.70 -6.07 3.95
C ALA A 65 -41.39 -5.54 5.37
N SER A 66 -42.26 -5.80 6.35
CA SER A 66 -42.03 -5.44 7.77
C SER A 66 -40.85 -6.23 8.35
N GLN A 67 -40.84 -7.55 8.14
CA GLN A 67 -39.75 -8.43 8.56
C GLN A 67 -38.44 -8.09 7.84
N LEU A 68 -38.53 -7.66 6.57
CA LEU A 68 -37.37 -7.19 5.79
C LEU A 68 -36.68 -5.99 6.45
N TRP A 69 -37.48 -5.02 6.89
CA TRP A 69 -36.97 -3.84 7.58
C TRP A 69 -36.34 -4.18 8.93
N ASP A 70 -37.01 -4.99 9.76
CA ASP A 70 -36.54 -5.33 11.10
C ASP A 70 -35.20 -6.08 11.08
N ILE A 71 -35.05 -7.04 10.17
CA ILE A 71 -33.81 -7.82 10.03
C ILE A 71 -32.68 -6.94 9.49
N ALA A 72 -32.96 -6.11 8.48
CA ALA A 72 -31.96 -5.18 7.94
C ALA A 72 -31.50 -4.17 9.00
N GLN A 73 -32.43 -3.63 9.80
CA GLN A 73 -32.13 -2.72 10.89
C GLN A 73 -31.27 -3.41 11.95
N ALA A 74 -31.63 -4.63 12.38
CA ALA A 74 -30.85 -5.39 13.36
C ALA A 74 -29.40 -5.61 12.90
N ARG A 75 -29.18 -5.98 11.63
CA ARG A 75 -27.84 -6.15 11.05
C ARG A 75 -27.05 -4.84 10.97
N VAL A 76 -27.70 -3.74 10.62
CA VAL A 76 -27.05 -2.42 10.61
C VAL A 76 -26.62 -2.03 12.03
N CYS A 77 -27.48 -2.23 13.03
CA CYS A 77 -27.14 -1.98 14.43
C CYS A 77 -25.99 -2.86 14.90
N GLU A 78 -26.00 -4.16 14.58
CA GLU A 78 -24.92 -5.10 14.89
C GLU A 78 -23.57 -4.65 14.31
N VAL A 79 -23.55 -4.26 13.03
CA VAL A 79 -22.34 -3.77 12.36
C VAL A 79 -21.85 -2.46 12.98
N ILE A 80 -22.74 -1.51 13.27
CA ILE A 80 -22.37 -0.23 13.91
C ILE A 80 -21.79 -0.47 15.30
N VAL A 81 -22.43 -1.32 16.11
CA VAL A 81 -21.93 -1.68 17.45
C VAL A 81 -20.57 -2.35 17.35
N GLY A 82 -20.36 -3.26 16.39
CA GLY A 82 -19.07 -3.88 16.13
C GLY A 82 -17.98 -2.86 15.78
N ILE A 83 -18.27 -1.92 14.88
CA ILE A 83 -17.33 -0.84 14.49
C ILE A 83 -17.03 0.08 15.68
N LEU A 84 -18.05 0.48 16.45
CA LEU A 84 -17.88 1.33 17.64
C LEU A 84 -17.06 0.63 18.72
N CYS A 85 -17.34 -0.65 18.98
CA CYS A 85 -16.60 -1.46 19.95
C CYS A 85 -15.13 -1.64 19.52
N GLY A 86 -14.88 -1.94 18.24
CA GLY A 86 -13.52 -2.02 17.69
C GLY A 86 -12.77 -0.69 17.76
N GLY A 87 -13.43 0.41 17.40
CA GLY A 87 -12.88 1.76 17.51
C GLY A 87 -12.59 2.16 18.96
N MET A 88 -13.49 1.81 19.89
CA MET A 88 -13.31 2.03 21.32
C MET A 88 -12.14 1.22 21.87
N MET A 89 -12.00 -0.05 21.48
CA MET A 89 -10.84 -0.87 21.86
C MET A 89 -9.52 -0.28 21.35
N MET A 90 -9.49 0.19 20.10
CA MET A 90 -8.33 0.90 19.54
C MET A 90 -8.01 2.22 20.27
N MET A 91 -9.02 2.89 20.82
CA MET A 91 -8.84 4.14 21.58
C MET A 91 -8.38 3.89 23.02
N ILE A 92 -8.88 2.83 23.67
CA ILE A 92 -8.55 2.49 25.07
C ILE A 92 -7.18 1.83 25.20
N LEU A 93 -6.77 1.02 24.21
CA LEU A 93 -5.43 0.44 24.15
C LEU A 93 -4.60 1.17 23.09
N PRO A 94 -4.00 2.33 23.40
CA PRO A 94 -3.01 2.91 22.51
C PRO A 94 -1.83 1.93 22.40
N SER A 95 -1.75 1.22 21.27
CA SER A 95 -0.66 0.31 20.92
C SER A 95 0.64 1.12 20.75
N SER A 96 1.30 1.51 21.84
CA SER A 96 2.64 2.12 21.78
C SER A 96 3.64 1.21 21.02
N SER A 97 3.34 -0.09 20.93
CA SER A 97 4.01 -1.09 20.09
C SER A 97 3.94 -0.83 18.58
N ASP A 98 2.84 -0.32 18.03
CA ASP A 98 2.75 -0.10 16.58
C ASP A 98 3.67 1.05 16.14
N ALA A 99 3.78 2.08 16.98
CA ALA A 99 4.64 3.22 16.76
C ALA A 99 6.12 2.83 16.74
N THR A 100 6.54 2.03 17.72
CA THR A 100 7.91 1.53 17.80
C THR A 100 8.19 0.52 16.70
N ALA A 101 7.22 -0.32 16.32
CA ALA A 101 7.33 -1.23 15.19
C ALA A 101 7.52 -0.48 13.86
N LEU A 102 6.73 0.57 13.60
CA LEU A 102 6.87 1.39 12.39
C LEU A 102 8.23 2.09 12.34
N LEU A 103 8.67 2.69 13.45
CA LEU A 103 9.98 3.35 13.52
C LEU A 103 11.13 2.34 13.33
N THR A 104 10.99 1.14 13.89
CA THR A 104 11.97 0.06 13.72
C THR A 104 12.00 -0.45 12.28
N ALA A 105 10.84 -0.62 11.65
CA ALA A 105 10.72 -0.98 10.24
C ALA A 105 11.36 0.09 9.33
N LEU A 106 11.12 1.37 9.61
CA LEU A 106 11.70 2.47 8.83
C LEU A 106 13.22 2.55 8.99
N LYS A 107 13.75 2.34 10.21
CA LYS A 107 15.20 2.19 10.45
C LYS A 107 15.80 1.03 9.68
N ASN A 108 15.18 -0.15 9.79
CA ASN A 108 15.65 -1.35 9.11
C ASN A 108 15.65 -1.14 7.59
N MET A 109 14.64 -0.46 7.04
CA MET A 109 14.62 -0.11 5.63
C MET A 109 15.72 0.90 5.26
N HIS A 110 15.96 1.91 6.09
CA HIS A 110 17.02 2.90 5.84
C HIS A 110 18.42 2.26 5.86
N ALA A 111 18.66 1.32 6.78
CA ALA A 111 19.89 0.52 6.81
C ALA A 111 20.01 -0.42 5.60
N ARG A 112 18.92 -1.13 5.24
CA ARG A 112 18.86 -2.00 4.07
C ARG A 112 19.09 -1.26 2.76
N LEU A 113 18.72 0.03 2.64
CA LEU A 113 19.02 0.83 1.45
C LEU A 113 20.53 1.02 1.24
N LEU A 114 21.30 1.11 2.33
CA LEU A 114 22.75 1.29 2.29
C LEU A 114 23.46 -0.03 1.98
N GLU A 115 22.96 -1.13 2.56
CA GLU A 115 23.38 -2.50 2.19
C GLU A 115 23.04 -2.81 0.73
N HIS A 116 21.85 -2.39 0.26
CA HIS A 116 21.48 -2.54 -1.14
C HIS A 116 22.38 -1.69 -2.04
N ALA A 117 22.73 -0.47 -1.65
CA ALA A 117 23.68 0.37 -2.41
C ALA A 117 25.07 -0.27 -2.48
N SER A 118 25.56 -0.88 -1.40
CA SER A 118 26.87 -1.57 -1.40
C SER A 118 26.88 -2.79 -2.33
N LEU A 119 25.82 -3.61 -2.30
CA LEU A 119 25.65 -4.74 -3.20
C LEU A 119 25.48 -4.30 -4.66
N LEU A 120 24.74 -3.22 -4.91
CA LEU A 120 24.44 -2.77 -6.26
C LEU A 120 25.63 -2.12 -6.98
N TRP A 121 26.58 -1.58 -6.23
CA TRP A 121 27.79 -0.96 -6.78
C TRP A 121 28.94 -1.95 -7.01
N GLN A 122 28.71 -3.24 -6.74
CA GLN A 122 29.59 -4.31 -7.19
C GLN A 122 29.34 -4.60 -8.69
N PRO A 123 30.41 -4.88 -9.47
CA PRO A 123 30.31 -5.06 -10.92
C PRO A 123 29.65 -6.39 -11.32
N GLU A 124 29.46 -7.34 -10.42
CA GLU A 124 28.85 -8.63 -10.74
C GLU A 124 27.34 -8.51 -11.00
N THR A 125 26.90 -9.02 -12.14
CA THR A 125 25.48 -9.14 -12.50
C THR A 125 24.95 -10.47 -12.01
N ASN A 126 24.40 -10.50 -10.80
CA ASN A 126 23.75 -11.69 -10.26
C ASN A 126 22.23 -11.52 -10.22
N ASP A 127 21.46 -12.59 -10.48
CA ASP A 127 19.98 -12.58 -10.44
C ASP A 127 19.44 -12.18 -9.05
N ALA A 128 20.22 -12.42 -8.01
CA ALA A 128 20.00 -11.94 -6.64
C ALA A 128 19.77 -10.42 -6.55
N ILE A 129 20.33 -9.65 -7.49
CA ILE A 129 20.26 -8.19 -7.48
C ILE A 129 18.91 -7.67 -8.02
N ARG A 130 18.30 -8.37 -8.99
CA ARG A 130 16.94 -8.08 -9.45
C ARG A 130 15.93 -8.43 -8.35
N ALA A 131 16.11 -9.58 -7.71
CA ALA A 131 15.31 -9.98 -6.56
C ALA A 131 15.42 -8.98 -5.39
N ALA A 132 16.61 -8.43 -5.11
CA ALA A 132 16.79 -7.40 -4.09
C ALA A 132 16.08 -6.08 -4.46
N HIS A 133 16.11 -5.67 -5.73
CA HIS A 133 15.39 -4.47 -6.20
C HIS A 133 13.86 -4.64 -6.11
N GLU A 134 13.34 -5.80 -6.54
CA GLU A 134 11.92 -6.15 -6.40
C GLU A 134 11.51 -6.22 -4.91
N GLY A 135 12.38 -6.77 -4.06
CA GLY A 135 12.18 -6.84 -2.61
C GLY A 135 12.06 -5.45 -1.96
N VAL A 136 12.89 -4.48 -2.37
CA VAL A 136 12.81 -3.09 -1.88
C VAL A 136 11.49 -2.43 -2.31
N ILE A 137 11.03 -2.65 -3.55
CA ILE A 137 9.74 -2.13 -4.04
C ILE A 137 8.57 -2.79 -3.30
N GLY A 138 8.64 -4.09 -3.04
CA GLY A 138 7.66 -4.81 -2.23
C GLY A 138 7.59 -4.29 -0.79
N GLN A 139 8.73 -4.01 -0.17
CA GLN A 139 8.81 -3.43 1.18
C GLN A 139 8.25 -2.00 1.26
N ILE A 140 8.43 -1.19 0.21
CA ILE A 140 7.81 0.13 0.14
C ILE A 140 6.28 0.02 0.13
N LEU A 141 5.76 -0.97 -0.60
CA LEU A 141 4.32 -1.19 -0.68
C LEU A 141 3.74 -1.70 0.65
N THR A 142 4.42 -2.63 1.33
CA THR A 142 4.00 -3.08 2.66
C THR A 142 4.08 -1.96 3.70
N MET A 143 5.06 -1.06 3.59
CA MET A 143 5.14 0.09 4.49
C MET A 143 4.01 1.11 4.27
N ASN A 144 3.49 1.23 3.05
CA ASN A 144 2.28 2.01 2.79
C ASN A 144 1.04 1.43 3.51
N LEU A 145 0.91 0.10 3.56
CA LEU A 145 -0.17 -0.57 4.29
C LEU A 145 -0.01 -0.36 5.82
N LEU A 146 1.20 -0.54 6.35
CA LEU A 146 1.50 -0.28 7.76
C LEU A 146 1.23 1.17 8.15
N ARG A 147 1.46 2.12 7.23
CA ARG A 147 1.12 3.54 7.43
C ARG A 147 -0.39 3.74 7.55
N ILE A 148 -1.20 3.10 6.71
CA ILE A 148 -2.67 3.20 6.79
C ILE A 148 -3.12 2.66 8.15
N GLN A 149 -2.58 1.52 8.58
CA GLN A 149 -2.90 0.95 9.91
C GLN A 149 -2.47 1.87 11.06
N ALA A 150 -1.24 2.41 11.02
CA ALA A 150 -0.72 3.31 12.05
C ALA A 150 -1.45 4.67 12.12
N PHE A 151 -2.03 5.14 11.00
CA PHE A 151 -2.84 6.36 10.95
C PHE A 151 -4.11 6.24 11.82
N TRP A 152 -4.70 5.04 11.86
CA TRP A 152 -5.91 4.80 12.64
C TRP A 152 -5.60 4.58 14.13
N SER A 153 -4.45 4.00 14.48
CA SER A 153 -4.12 3.65 15.87
C SER A 153 -3.62 4.82 16.74
N HIS A 154 -3.08 5.90 16.17
CA HIS A 154 -2.48 6.99 16.99
C HIS A 154 -2.77 8.40 16.51
N TYR A 155 -3.27 9.25 17.42
CA TYR A 155 -3.50 10.68 17.18
C TYR A 155 -2.22 11.45 16.81
N ARG A 156 -1.07 11.14 17.45
CA ARG A 156 0.22 11.78 17.17
C ARG A 156 0.72 11.51 15.73
N PHE A 157 0.45 10.33 15.19
CA PHE A 157 0.84 9.98 13.82
C PHE A 157 -0.07 10.58 12.76
N ARG A 158 -1.33 10.93 13.09
CA ARG A 158 -2.17 11.74 12.18
C ARG A 158 -1.56 13.11 11.94
N GLN A 159 -1.00 13.75 12.97
CA GLN A 159 -0.29 15.02 12.84
C GLN A 159 1.04 14.88 12.10
N GLN A 160 1.76 13.77 12.28
CA GLN A 160 3.05 13.50 11.62
C GLN A 160 2.94 12.80 10.25
N ASN A 161 1.73 12.52 9.76
CA ASN A 161 1.49 11.77 8.52
C ASN A 161 2.15 12.43 7.30
N ALA A 162 2.18 13.77 7.25
CA ALA A 162 2.88 14.50 6.21
C ALA A 162 4.40 14.23 6.21
N ARG A 163 5.02 14.10 7.39
CA ARG A 163 6.45 13.78 7.55
C ARG A 163 6.75 12.36 7.10
N LEU A 164 5.93 11.39 7.57
CA LEU A 164 6.05 9.99 7.15
C LEU A 164 5.90 9.84 5.63
N ASN A 165 4.95 10.57 5.04
CA ASN A 165 4.78 10.56 3.60
C ASN A 165 5.99 11.16 2.87
N ALA A 166 6.55 12.26 3.36
CA ALA A 166 7.77 12.85 2.81
C ALA A 166 8.96 11.89 2.91
N LEU A 167 9.14 11.20 4.05
CA LEU A 167 10.19 10.20 4.26
C LEU A 167 10.06 9.01 3.29
N LEU A 168 8.85 8.48 3.12
CA LEU A 168 8.59 7.40 2.17
C LEU A 168 8.92 7.82 0.73
N HIS A 169 8.55 9.05 0.33
CA HIS A 169 8.91 9.60 -0.97
C HIS A 169 10.41 9.79 -1.12
N GLN A 170 11.10 10.24 -0.07
CA GLN A 170 12.56 10.35 -0.07
C GLN A 170 13.22 8.98 -0.21
N GLN A 171 12.73 7.95 0.47
CA GLN A 171 13.20 6.56 0.32
C GLN A 171 13.03 6.03 -1.10
N LEU A 172 11.86 6.24 -1.70
CA LEU A 172 11.60 5.91 -3.11
C LEU A 172 12.56 6.63 -4.07
N ARG A 173 12.79 7.92 -3.84
CA ARG A 173 13.75 8.71 -4.61
C ARG A 173 15.18 8.16 -4.43
N MET A 174 15.56 7.76 -3.21
CA MET A 174 16.86 7.14 -2.94
C MET A 174 17.04 5.85 -3.75
N THR A 175 16.06 4.96 -3.78
CA THR A 175 16.11 3.72 -4.59
C THR A 175 16.33 4.02 -6.08
N SER A 176 15.60 5.00 -6.63
CA SER A 176 15.77 5.43 -8.02
C SER A 176 17.17 6.00 -8.29
N VAL A 177 17.70 6.80 -7.36
CA VAL A 177 19.05 7.37 -7.47
C VAL A 177 20.11 6.27 -7.40
N ILE A 178 20.00 5.30 -6.49
CA ILE A 178 20.93 4.16 -6.39
C ILE A 178 20.92 3.36 -7.72
N SER A 179 19.75 3.04 -8.26
CA SER A 179 19.60 2.34 -9.53
C SER A 179 20.22 3.10 -10.71
N SER A 180 20.07 4.43 -10.72
CA SER A 180 20.68 5.27 -11.75
C SER A 180 22.20 5.41 -11.63
N LEU A 181 22.74 5.48 -10.40
CA LEU A 181 24.19 5.50 -10.16
C LEU A 181 24.83 4.20 -10.61
N ARG A 182 24.18 3.05 -10.38
CA ARG A 182 24.62 1.76 -10.95
C ARG A 182 24.68 1.80 -12.46
N ARG A 183 23.61 2.26 -13.13
CA ARG A 183 23.59 2.33 -14.61
C ARG A 183 24.70 3.24 -15.14
N MET A 184 24.99 4.34 -14.45
CA MET A 184 26.10 5.21 -14.79
C MET A 184 27.45 4.51 -14.59
N LEU A 185 27.64 3.76 -13.50
CA LEU A 185 28.87 3.01 -13.20
C LEU A 185 29.12 1.89 -14.22
N LEU A 186 28.10 1.10 -14.57
CA LEU A 186 28.21 0.01 -15.54
C LEU A 186 28.48 0.50 -16.97
N ASN A 187 27.90 1.65 -17.33
CA ASN A 187 28.09 2.24 -18.65
C ASN A 187 29.34 3.14 -18.75
N TRP A 188 30.19 3.14 -17.70
CA TRP A 188 31.43 3.91 -17.67
C TRP A 188 32.62 3.03 -18.05
N PRO A 189 33.18 3.16 -19.27
CA PRO A 189 34.26 2.29 -19.73
C PRO A 189 35.62 2.55 -19.06
N SER A 190 35.83 3.73 -18.47
CA SER A 190 37.11 4.11 -17.83
C SER A 190 36.88 4.85 -16.51
N PRO A 191 36.35 4.17 -15.47
CA PRO A 191 36.19 4.78 -14.16
C PRO A 191 37.59 5.01 -13.53
N PRO A 192 37.79 6.12 -12.81
CA PRO A 192 39.02 6.31 -12.02
C PRO A 192 39.21 5.17 -11.02
N GLY A 193 40.42 4.62 -10.88
CA GLY A 193 40.67 3.47 -9.98
C GLY A 193 40.25 3.71 -8.52
N ALA A 194 40.32 4.97 -8.05
CA ALA A 194 39.93 5.35 -6.70
C ALA A 194 38.41 5.41 -6.45
N THR A 195 37.56 5.29 -7.48
CA THR A 195 36.10 5.47 -7.27
C THR A 195 35.50 4.43 -6.35
N ARG A 196 35.99 3.18 -6.39
CA ARG A 196 35.46 2.09 -5.57
C ARG A 196 35.80 2.29 -4.09
N GLU A 197 37.06 2.56 -3.79
CA GLU A 197 37.51 2.80 -2.40
C GLU A 197 36.78 3.98 -1.78
N ILE A 198 36.63 5.07 -2.52
CA ILE A 198 35.90 6.25 -2.03
C ILE A 198 34.42 5.92 -1.79
N LEU A 199 33.82 5.08 -2.64
CA LEU A 199 32.43 4.69 -2.53
C LEU A 199 32.17 3.77 -1.31
N GLU A 200 33.08 2.82 -1.05
CA GLU A 200 33.04 1.97 0.14
C GLU A 200 33.27 2.80 1.42
N GLN A 201 34.24 3.72 1.41
CA GLN A 201 34.46 4.67 2.51
C GLN A 201 33.23 5.57 2.75
N LEU A 202 32.57 6.01 1.68
CA LEU A 202 31.38 6.85 1.74
C LEU A 202 30.18 6.09 2.32
N LEU A 203 29.95 4.84 1.90
CA LEU A 203 28.90 4.01 2.48
C LEU A 203 29.14 3.74 3.95
N THR A 204 30.39 3.45 4.33
CA THR A 204 30.77 3.20 5.72
C THR A 204 30.56 4.45 6.58
N ALA A 205 30.92 5.62 6.04
CA ALA A 205 30.67 6.90 6.69
C ALA A 205 29.17 7.16 6.84
N LEU A 206 28.36 6.96 5.79
CA LEU A 206 26.91 7.18 5.82
C LEU A 206 26.17 6.19 6.74
N ALA A 207 26.70 4.99 6.97
CA ALA A 207 26.15 4.04 7.93
C ALA A 207 26.28 4.53 9.38
N SER A 208 27.22 5.43 9.66
CA SER A 208 27.42 6.00 10.99
C SER A 208 26.35 7.07 11.29
N SER A 209 25.71 6.98 12.46
CA SER A 209 24.61 7.89 12.86
C SER A 209 25.04 9.36 13.08
N GLN A 210 26.34 9.67 13.05
CA GLN A 210 26.91 11.00 13.34
C GLN A 210 27.61 11.62 12.12
N THR A 211 27.32 11.19 10.89
CA THR A 211 28.00 11.76 9.73
C THR A 211 27.54 13.19 9.45
N ASP A 212 28.48 14.12 9.51
CA ASP A 212 28.26 15.49 9.08
C ASP A 212 28.41 15.65 7.55
N ALA A 213 27.67 16.62 7.00
CA ALA A 213 27.76 16.99 5.59
C ALA A 213 29.19 17.37 5.17
N TYR A 214 30.00 17.88 6.10
CA TYR A 214 31.41 18.20 5.88
C TYR A 214 32.28 16.95 5.68
N THR A 215 32.09 15.92 6.51
CA THR A 215 32.82 14.64 6.39
C THR A 215 32.52 13.97 5.05
N VAL A 216 31.25 13.98 4.64
CA VAL A 216 30.85 13.45 3.34
C VAL A 216 31.43 14.28 2.19
N ALA A 217 31.46 15.61 2.30
CA ALA A 217 32.08 16.46 1.29
C ALA A 217 33.59 16.22 1.17
N ARG A 218 34.28 15.93 2.28
CA ARG A 218 35.72 15.60 2.29
C ARG A 218 36.01 14.26 1.60
N ILE A 219 35.16 13.26 1.80
CA ILE A 219 35.30 11.95 1.14
C ILE A 219 35.03 12.07 -0.37
N ILE A 220 34.07 12.90 -0.80
CA ILE A 220 33.73 13.10 -2.21
C ILE A 220 34.70 14.05 -2.94
N ALA A 221 35.42 14.91 -2.21
CA ALA A 221 36.36 15.89 -2.77
C ALA A 221 37.40 15.32 -3.77
N PRO A 222 38.08 14.19 -3.50
CA PRO A 222 39.03 13.59 -4.46
C PRO A 222 38.38 13.09 -5.76
N LEU A 223 37.05 12.90 -5.76
CA LEU A 223 36.27 12.44 -6.91
C LEU A 223 35.72 13.60 -7.75
N ARG A 224 36.20 14.84 -7.52
CA ARG A 224 35.74 16.03 -8.23
C ARG A 224 36.26 16.00 -9.69
N PRO A 225 35.39 16.21 -10.69
CA PRO A 225 35.82 16.31 -12.08
C PRO A 225 36.80 17.47 -12.25
N THR A 226 38.01 17.16 -12.72
CA THR A 226 39.00 18.15 -13.18
C THR A 226 38.77 18.56 -14.63
N ASN A 227 38.18 17.67 -15.45
CA ASN A 227 37.86 17.95 -16.84
C ASN A 227 36.35 18.15 -17.03
N VAL A 228 35.94 19.36 -17.44
CA VAL A 228 34.53 19.73 -17.65
C VAL A 228 33.95 19.06 -18.91
N ALA A 229 34.81 18.60 -19.84
CA ALA A 229 34.39 17.94 -21.07
C ALA A 229 33.93 16.48 -20.85
N ASP A 230 34.24 15.86 -19.72
CA ASP A 230 33.76 14.52 -19.38
C ASP A 230 32.39 14.59 -18.69
N TYR A 231 31.35 14.69 -19.53
CA TYR A 231 29.95 14.75 -19.07
C TYR A 231 29.55 13.57 -18.19
N ARG A 232 30.14 12.38 -18.37
CA ARG A 232 29.80 11.18 -17.59
C ARG A 232 30.32 11.31 -16.16
N HIS A 233 31.56 11.78 -16.00
CA HIS A 233 32.16 12.03 -14.69
C HIS A 233 31.41 13.12 -13.92
N VAL A 234 31.03 14.22 -14.60
CA VAL A 234 30.27 15.31 -14.00
C VAL A 234 28.88 14.84 -13.56
N ALA A 235 28.16 14.10 -14.41
CA ALA A 235 26.83 13.60 -14.10
C ALA A 235 26.84 12.61 -12.93
N PHE A 236 27.82 11.70 -12.88
CA PHE A 236 27.99 10.77 -11.77
C PHE A 236 28.26 11.51 -10.46
N TRP A 237 29.20 12.46 -10.46
CA TRP A 237 29.56 13.24 -9.27
C TRP A 237 28.39 14.06 -8.73
N GLN A 238 27.64 14.74 -9.60
CA GLN A 238 26.45 15.50 -9.18
C GLN A 238 25.38 14.58 -8.58
N ARG A 239 25.16 13.41 -9.18
CA ARG A 239 24.16 12.46 -8.72
C ARG A 239 24.55 11.77 -7.41
N LEU A 240 25.83 11.49 -7.22
CA LEU A 240 26.38 10.98 -5.96
C LEU A 240 26.25 12.02 -4.84
N ARG A 241 26.54 13.30 -5.11
CA ARG A 241 26.31 14.38 -4.13
C ARG A 241 24.84 14.54 -3.78
N TYR A 242 23.95 14.42 -4.78
CA TYR A 242 22.51 14.45 -4.54
C TYR A 242 22.06 13.28 -3.67
N PHE A 243 22.53 12.07 -3.93
CA PHE A 243 22.28 10.90 -3.08
C PHE A 243 22.70 11.14 -1.63
N CYS A 244 23.92 11.63 -1.41
CA CYS A 244 24.45 11.89 -0.08
C CYS A 244 23.62 12.93 0.69
N ARG A 245 23.25 14.04 0.03
CA ARG A 245 22.39 15.07 0.63
C ARG A 245 21.02 14.49 1.00
N LEU A 246 20.42 13.71 0.10
CA LEU A 246 19.11 13.11 0.31
C LEU A 246 19.13 12.10 1.47
N TYR A 247 20.19 11.29 1.56
CA TYR A 247 20.38 10.32 2.65
C TYR A 247 20.54 11.02 4.01
N LEU A 248 21.42 12.03 4.09
CA LEU A 248 21.63 12.80 5.32
C LEU A 248 20.34 13.51 5.78
N GLN A 249 19.59 14.12 4.86
CA GLN A 249 18.30 14.73 5.17
C GLN A 249 17.29 13.71 5.71
N SER A 250 17.20 12.53 5.09
CA SER A 250 16.32 11.45 5.55
C SER A 250 16.72 10.93 6.92
N SER A 251 18.02 10.82 7.21
CA SER A 251 18.54 10.37 8.51
C SER A 251 18.25 11.40 9.62
N GLN A 252 18.44 12.69 9.33
CA GLN A 252 18.11 13.78 10.26
C GLN A 252 16.60 13.84 10.57
N GLU A 253 15.75 13.74 9.54
CA GLU A 253 14.29 13.70 9.73
C GLU A 253 13.84 12.46 10.53
N LEU A 254 14.49 11.31 10.30
CA LEU A 254 14.24 10.11 11.10
C LEU A 254 14.62 10.34 12.57
N HIS A 255 15.79 10.92 12.84
CA HIS A 255 16.23 11.23 14.20
C HIS A 255 15.31 12.25 14.89
N ARG A 256 14.78 13.25 14.16
CA ARG A 256 13.81 14.23 14.67
C ARG A 256 12.46 13.59 15.03
N LEU A 257 12.01 12.61 14.24
CA LEU A 257 10.82 11.83 14.59
C LEU A 257 11.02 11.02 15.89
N GLN A 258 12.24 10.53 16.14
CA GLN A 258 12.54 9.79 17.37
C GLN A 258 12.64 10.68 18.60
N SER A 259 13.27 11.86 18.46
CA SER A 259 13.44 12.78 19.59
C SER A 259 12.14 13.47 19.99
N GLY A 260 11.06 13.32 19.21
CA GLY A 260 9.75 13.89 19.53
C GLY A 260 9.72 15.42 19.50
N VAL A 261 10.71 16.06 18.85
CA VAL A 261 10.78 17.51 18.73
C VAL A 261 9.75 17.97 17.71
N ASP A 262 8.65 18.55 18.20
CA ASP A 262 7.52 19.02 17.40
C ASP A 262 7.81 20.36 16.72
N ASP A 263 8.73 20.34 15.75
CA ASP A 263 9.03 21.56 15.01
C ASP A 263 8.00 21.78 13.89
N HIS A 264 7.08 22.72 14.06
CA HIS A 264 5.98 23.01 13.12
C HIS A 264 6.46 23.60 11.78
N ALA A 265 7.74 23.45 11.45
CA ALA A 265 8.32 23.81 10.16
C ALA A 265 7.49 23.18 9.04
N ARG A 266 6.94 24.06 8.19
CA ARG A 266 6.05 23.74 7.07
C ARG A 266 6.77 22.82 6.08
N LEU A 267 6.66 21.51 6.28
CA LEU A 267 7.09 20.56 5.27
C LEU A 267 6.22 20.79 4.03
N ALA A 268 6.87 21.00 2.89
CA ALA A 268 6.20 21.12 1.61
C ALA A 268 5.33 19.89 1.41
N ARG A 269 4.01 20.08 1.21
CA ARG A 269 3.07 18.98 0.93
C ARG A 269 3.56 18.25 -0.31
N THR A 270 4.17 17.08 -0.13
CA THR A 270 4.52 16.21 -1.24
C THR A 270 3.22 15.63 -1.79
N SER A 271 3.04 15.65 -3.12
CA SER A 271 1.89 15.01 -3.76
C SER A 271 1.80 13.58 -3.26
N ALA A 272 0.59 13.09 -2.96
CA ALA A 272 0.39 11.68 -2.71
C ALA A 272 1.00 10.88 -3.88
N LEU A 273 1.60 9.74 -3.57
CA LEU A 273 2.14 8.82 -4.57
C LEU A 273 0.93 8.33 -5.39
N ALA A 274 0.57 9.08 -6.43
CA ALA A 274 -0.55 8.77 -7.30
C ALA A 274 -0.11 7.57 -8.11
N ARG A 275 -0.41 6.38 -7.56
CA ARG A 275 -0.26 5.13 -8.27
C ARG A 275 -1.24 5.19 -9.43
N HIS A 276 -0.73 5.20 -10.65
CA HIS A 276 -1.58 5.01 -11.82
C HIS A 276 -2.35 3.71 -11.61
N THR A 277 -3.68 3.81 -11.52
CA THR A 277 -4.57 2.67 -11.35
C THR A 277 -4.89 2.14 -12.74
N ASP A 278 -4.59 0.87 -12.97
CA ASP A 278 -4.92 0.23 -14.24
C ASP A 278 -6.43 -0.01 -14.28
N ASN A 279 -7.14 0.83 -15.05
CA ASN A 279 -8.58 0.77 -15.18
C ASN A 279 -9.04 -0.55 -15.82
N ALA A 280 -8.18 -1.20 -16.62
CA ALA A 280 -8.49 -2.48 -17.23
C ALA A 280 -8.55 -3.59 -16.18
N GLU A 281 -7.55 -3.69 -15.30
CA GLU A 281 -7.54 -4.68 -14.20
C GLU A 281 -8.71 -4.50 -13.23
N ALA A 282 -9.07 -3.24 -12.93
CA ALA A 282 -10.23 -2.93 -12.10
C ALA A 282 -11.54 -3.41 -12.74
N MET A 283 -11.70 -3.20 -14.05
CA MET A 283 -12.89 -3.64 -14.80
C MET A 283 -12.98 -5.17 -14.88
N TRP A 284 -11.86 -5.86 -15.11
CA TRP A 284 -11.81 -7.32 -15.08
C TRP A 284 -12.19 -7.90 -13.73
N SER A 285 -11.77 -7.26 -12.64
CA SER A 285 -12.13 -7.68 -11.29
C SER A 285 -13.63 -7.56 -11.03
N GLY A 286 -14.25 -6.45 -11.45
CA GLY A 286 -15.70 -6.25 -11.38
C GLY A 286 -16.49 -7.26 -12.21
N LEU A 287 -16.08 -7.47 -13.46
CA LEU A 287 -16.72 -8.42 -14.37
C LEU A 287 -16.63 -9.85 -13.85
N ARG A 288 -15.47 -10.24 -13.29
CA ARG A 288 -15.29 -11.57 -12.68
C ARG A 288 -16.28 -11.78 -11.53
N THR A 289 -16.43 -10.81 -10.63
CA THR A 289 -17.41 -10.89 -9.53
C THR A 289 -18.84 -11.00 -10.03
N PHE A 290 -19.19 -10.25 -11.09
CA PHE A 290 -20.51 -10.33 -11.70
C PHE A 290 -20.77 -11.74 -12.28
N CYS A 291 -19.84 -12.28 -13.06
CA CYS A 291 -19.98 -13.60 -13.67
C CYS A 291 -20.03 -14.73 -12.64
N THR A 292 -19.21 -14.69 -11.59
CA THR A 292 -19.22 -15.72 -10.55
C THR A 292 -20.55 -15.77 -9.80
N LEU A 293 -21.08 -14.61 -9.41
CA LEU A 293 -22.37 -14.52 -8.72
C LEU A 293 -23.54 -14.92 -9.63
N MET A 294 -23.51 -14.50 -10.90
CA MET A 294 -24.53 -14.89 -11.86
C MET A 294 -24.53 -16.41 -12.09
N MET A 295 -23.37 -17.05 -12.23
CA MET A 295 -23.30 -18.51 -12.42
C MET A 295 -23.77 -19.28 -11.18
N ILE A 296 -23.30 -18.90 -9.98
CA ILE A 296 -23.68 -19.57 -8.73
C ILE A 296 -25.17 -19.35 -8.45
N GLY A 297 -25.68 -18.14 -8.68
CA GLY A 297 -27.09 -17.83 -8.50
C GLY A 297 -28.00 -18.51 -9.52
N ALA A 298 -27.62 -18.54 -10.80
CA ALA A 298 -28.37 -19.26 -11.83
C ALA A 298 -28.44 -20.75 -11.52
N TRP A 299 -27.31 -21.33 -11.08
CA TRP A 299 -27.28 -22.72 -10.62
C TRP A 299 -28.21 -22.93 -9.41
N SER A 300 -28.13 -22.05 -8.41
CA SER A 300 -28.96 -22.11 -7.21
C SER A 300 -30.46 -22.03 -7.52
N ILE A 301 -30.86 -21.15 -8.44
CA ILE A 301 -32.26 -20.98 -8.84
C ILE A 301 -32.74 -22.19 -9.63
N ALA A 302 -31.92 -22.69 -10.58
CA ALA A 302 -32.28 -23.85 -11.40
C ALA A 302 -32.35 -25.17 -10.60
N SER A 303 -31.45 -25.34 -9.63
CA SER A 303 -31.40 -26.54 -8.77
C SER A 303 -32.34 -26.47 -7.56
N GLN A 304 -32.99 -25.32 -7.33
CA GLN A 304 -33.78 -25.04 -6.11
C GLN A 304 -33.03 -25.44 -4.83
N TRP A 305 -31.74 -25.11 -4.78
CA TRP A 305 -30.89 -25.56 -3.68
C TRP A 305 -31.17 -24.76 -2.40
N ASP A 306 -31.60 -25.46 -1.34
CA ASP A 306 -31.93 -24.85 -0.05
C ASP A 306 -30.79 -24.01 0.55
N ALA A 307 -29.55 -24.43 0.34
CA ALA A 307 -28.36 -23.71 0.83
C ALA A 307 -27.82 -22.66 -0.15
N GLY A 308 -28.54 -22.39 -1.24
CA GLY A 308 -28.14 -21.49 -2.30
C GLY A 308 -27.85 -20.05 -1.86
N ALA A 309 -28.71 -19.51 -0.98
CA ALA A 309 -28.51 -18.18 -0.39
C ALA A 309 -27.19 -18.08 0.40
N ASN A 310 -26.83 -19.13 1.15
CA ASN A 310 -25.58 -19.18 1.91
C ASN A 310 -24.36 -19.33 1.01
N ALA A 311 -24.48 -20.07 -0.09
CA ALA A 311 -23.41 -20.16 -1.09
C ALA A 311 -23.15 -18.80 -1.75
N LEU A 312 -24.21 -18.06 -2.10
CA LEU A 312 -24.15 -16.72 -2.68
C LEU A 312 -23.53 -15.71 -1.71
N THR A 313 -23.86 -15.73 -0.41
CA THR A 313 -23.23 -14.85 0.59
C THR A 313 -21.73 -15.10 0.68
N LEU A 314 -21.31 -16.36 0.83
CA LEU A 314 -19.89 -16.73 0.93
C LEU A 314 -19.12 -16.40 -0.34
N ALA A 315 -19.71 -16.67 -1.51
CA ALA A 315 -19.12 -16.32 -2.79
C ALA A 315 -18.96 -14.80 -2.96
N ALA A 316 -19.97 -14.01 -2.58
CA ALA A 316 -19.92 -12.55 -2.63
C ALA A 316 -18.86 -11.99 -1.69
N ILE A 317 -18.82 -12.46 -0.44
CA ILE A 317 -17.82 -12.05 0.56
C ILE A 317 -16.42 -12.37 0.06
N SER A 318 -16.22 -13.59 -0.46
CA SER A 318 -14.93 -14.03 -1.01
C SER A 318 -14.50 -13.17 -2.21
N CYS A 319 -15.39 -12.96 -3.18
CA CYS A 319 -15.09 -12.13 -4.35
C CYS A 319 -14.74 -10.70 -3.95
N VAL A 320 -15.46 -10.12 -2.99
CA VAL A 320 -15.23 -8.78 -2.49
C VAL A 320 -13.90 -8.69 -1.74
N LEU A 321 -13.56 -9.63 -0.86
CA LEU A 321 -12.29 -9.67 -0.12
C LEU A 321 -11.08 -9.88 -1.05
N TYR A 322 -11.15 -10.87 -1.93
CA TYR A 322 -10.04 -11.23 -2.82
C TYR A 322 -9.92 -10.33 -4.05
N SER A 323 -10.87 -9.43 -4.31
CA SER A 323 -10.76 -8.44 -5.40
C SER A 323 -9.59 -7.46 -5.20
N ALA A 324 -9.21 -7.17 -3.95
CA ALA A 324 -8.12 -6.26 -3.62
C ALA A 324 -6.72 -6.91 -3.71
N VAL A 325 -6.66 -8.25 -3.86
CA VAL A 325 -5.40 -9.00 -3.88
C VAL A 325 -5.01 -9.28 -5.34
N ALA A 326 -3.94 -8.62 -5.81
CA ALA A 326 -3.44 -8.77 -7.18
C ALA A 326 -3.01 -10.22 -7.54
N ALA A 327 -2.72 -11.07 -6.55
CA ALA A 327 -2.37 -12.48 -6.75
C ALA A 327 -2.89 -13.36 -5.58
N PRO A 328 -4.13 -13.88 -5.63
CA PRO A 328 -4.71 -14.67 -4.54
C PRO A 328 -3.96 -15.98 -4.25
N PHE A 329 -3.17 -16.49 -5.21
CA PHE A 329 -2.35 -17.69 -5.00
C PHE A 329 -1.15 -17.49 -4.07
N LYS A 330 -0.59 -16.27 -3.95
CA LYS A 330 0.53 -16.01 -3.03
C LYS A 330 0.11 -15.87 -1.56
N SER A 331 -1.17 -15.66 -1.28
CA SER A 331 -1.69 -15.62 0.09
C SER A 331 -2.00 -16.99 0.69
N LEU A 332 -2.03 -18.05 -0.13
CA LEU A 332 -2.27 -19.43 0.32
C LEU A 332 -0.99 -20.18 0.72
N SER A 333 0.18 -19.57 0.50
CA SER A 333 1.50 -20.18 0.76
C SER A 333 2.21 -19.56 1.97
N LEU A 334 1.47 -19.06 2.96
CA LEU A 334 2.02 -18.56 4.22
C LEU A 334 1.79 -19.55 5.36
#